data_AF-A0A2G9SCJ8-F1
#
_entry.id   AF-A0A2G9SCJ8-F1
#
_cell.length_a   1.000
_cell.length_b   1.000
_cell.length_c   1.000
_cell.angle_alpha   90.00
_cell.angle_beta   90.00
_cell.angle_gamma   90.00
#
_symmetry.space_group_name_H-M   'P 1'
#
loop_
_entity.id
_entity.type
_entity.pdbx_description
1 polymer ?
#
loop_
_entity_poly.entity_id
_entity_poly.type
_entity_poly.pdbx_seq_one_letter_code
_entity_poly.pdbx_strand_id
1 'polypeptide(L)' 'MHPKSELLCGRDMHDPNNKKPVMVYIHGGSYMEGTGNMIDGSILASHGNVIVVTVNYRLGVL' A
#
# COMPACT_ATOMS: atom_id res chain seq x y z
N MET A 1 -9.11 20.30 -31.52
CA MET A 1 -9.68 20.52 -30.18
C MET A 1 -9.69 19.16 -29.48
N HIS A 2 -8.66 18.87 -28.68
CA HIS A 2 -8.48 17.59 -27.98
C HIS A 2 -8.78 17.81 -26.48
N PRO A 3 -9.66 17.02 -25.85
CA PRO A 3 -9.96 17.17 -24.42
C PRO A 3 -8.75 16.70 -23.59
N LYS A 4 -8.16 17.60 -22.80
CA LYS A 4 -6.97 17.35 -21.95
C LYS A 4 -7.29 16.71 -20.59
N SER A 5 -8.54 16.35 -20.31
CA SER A 5 -8.98 15.92 -18.98
C SER A 5 -8.81 14.43 -18.68
N GLU A 6 -8.58 13.57 -19.67
CA GLU A 6 -8.47 12.12 -19.47
C GLU A 6 -7.03 11.59 -19.26
N LEU A 7 -6.01 12.45 -19.37
CA LEU A 7 -4.62 11.99 -19.54
C LEU A 7 -3.71 12.13 -18.30
N LEU A 8 -4.23 12.60 -17.16
CA LEU A 8 -3.43 12.87 -15.95
C LEU A 8 -3.54 11.80 -14.86
N CYS A 9 -4.44 10.83 -15.00
CA CYS A 9 -4.61 9.74 -14.04
C CYS A 9 -4.57 8.40 -14.79
N GLY A 10 -3.39 7.79 -14.91
CA GLY A 10 -3.33 6.39 -15.35
C GLY A 10 -2.12 5.94 -16.17
N ARG A 11 -1.18 6.83 -16.55
CA ARG A 11 -0.05 6.45 -17.41
C ARG A 11 1.26 6.14 -16.69
N ASP A 12 1.27 6.15 -15.36
CA ASP A 12 2.51 6.02 -14.60
C ASP A 12 2.65 4.65 -13.94
N MET A 13 1.64 3.78 -14.04
CA MET A 13 1.69 2.43 -13.43
C MET A 13 2.62 1.46 -14.17
N HIS A 14 3.07 1.79 -15.39
CA HIS A 14 3.82 0.89 -16.24
C HIS A 14 5.11 1.52 -16.79
N ASP A 15 5.72 2.43 -16.03
CA ASP A 15 7.11 2.85 -16.28
C ASP A 15 8.05 1.95 -15.44
N PRO A 16 8.84 1.05 -16.06
CA PRO A 16 9.77 0.19 -15.34
C PRO A 16 10.87 0.96 -14.61
N ASN A 17 11.06 2.24 -14.91
CA ASN A 17 12.02 3.13 -14.24
C ASN A 17 11.39 3.94 -13.09
N ASN A 18 10.06 3.96 -12.96
CA ASN A 18 9.34 4.67 -11.89
C ASN A 18 8.75 3.69 -10.87
N LYS A 19 9.58 2.77 -10.37
CA LYS A 19 9.19 1.83 -9.33
C LYS A 19 9.27 2.51 -7.97
N LYS A 20 8.12 2.61 -7.28
CA LYS A 20 8.10 3.03 -5.87
C LYS A 20 8.54 1.87 -4.97
N PRO A 21 9.31 2.12 -3.90
CA PRO A 21 9.61 1.09 -2.92
C PRO A 21 8.33 0.60 -2.24
N VAL A 22 8.31 -0.68 -1.89
CA VAL A 22 7.16 -1.33 -1.24
C VAL A 22 7.50 -1.62 0.21
N MET A 23 6.70 -1.09 1.12
CA MET A 23 6.78 -1.33 2.55
C MET A 23 5.65 -2.27 2.95
N VAL A 24 6.02 -3.45 3.47
CA VAL A 24 5.07 -4.46 3.94
C VAL A 24 5.00 -4.41 5.46
N TYR A 25 3.81 -4.16 5.99
CA TYR A 25 3.53 -4.13 7.42
C TYR A 25 2.82 -5.41 7.86
N ILE A 26 3.42 -6.09 8.84
CA ILE A 26 2.87 -7.27 9.50
C ILE A 26 2.46 -6.84 10.90
N HIS A 27 1.17 -6.96 11.20
CA HIS A 27 0.66 -6.56 12.51
C HIS A 27 1.17 -7.48 13.62
N GLY A 28 1.41 -6.91 14.81
CA GLY A 28 1.72 -7.67 16.02
C GLY A 28 0.48 -8.34 16.63
N GLY A 29 0.60 -8.75 17.90
CA GLY A 29 -0.47 -9.43 18.65
C GLY A 29 -0.17 -10.91 18.94
N SER A 30 1.12 -11.26 19.08
CA SER A 30 1.57 -12.58 19.53
C SER A 30 1.02 -13.77 18.72
N TYR A 31 0.67 -13.56 17.45
CA TYR A 31 0.01 -14.54 16.59
C TYR A 31 -1.37 -15.01 17.07
N MET A 32 -1.96 -14.33 18.07
CA MET A 32 -3.28 -14.67 18.63
C MET A 32 -4.32 -13.58 18.39
N GLU A 33 -3.89 -12.33 18.21
CA GLU A 33 -4.74 -11.17 18.05
C GLU A 33 -4.14 -10.16 17.05
N GLY A 34 -4.93 -9.16 16.64
CA GLY A 34 -4.50 -8.09 15.73
C GLY A 34 -5.08 -8.16 14.31
N THR A 35 -4.99 -7.06 13.58
CA THR A 35 -5.42 -6.95 12.17
C THR A 35 -4.59 -5.90 11.43
N GLY A 36 -4.27 -6.14 10.17
CA GLY A 36 -3.62 -5.18 9.27
C GLY A 36 -4.43 -3.89 9.06
N ASN A 37 -5.72 -3.86 9.43
CA ASN A 37 -6.55 -2.66 9.36
C ASN A 37 -6.37 -1.72 10.57
N MET A 38 -5.55 -2.10 11.55
CA MET A 38 -5.25 -1.28 12.73
C MET A 38 -4.34 -0.08 12.40
N ILE A 39 -3.68 -0.09 11.23
CA ILE A 39 -2.80 0.98 10.76
C ILE A 39 -3.38 1.59 9.49
N ASP A 40 -3.63 2.90 9.52
CA ASP A 40 -3.84 3.68 8.30
C ASP A 40 -2.49 3.98 7.65
N GLY A 41 -2.21 3.30 6.54
CA GLY A 41 -0.99 3.47 5.76
C GLY A 41 -0.94 4.76 4.92
N SER A 42 -2.01 5.55 4.88
CA SER A 42 -2.12 6.73 4.02
C SER A 42 -1.02 7.77 4.26
N ILE A 43 -0.71 8.06 5.52
CA ILE A 43 0.33 9.01 5.92
C ILE A 43 1.71 8.51 5.47
N LEU A 44 2.01 7.23 5.69
CA LEU A 44 3.29 6.62 5.30
C LEU A 44 3.46 6.57 3.78
N ALA A 45 2.39 6.23 3.05
CA ALA A 45 2.41 6.20 1.59
C ALA A 45 2.63 7.60 1.00
N SER A 46 1.94 8.61 1.55
CA SER A 46 2.04 10.00 1.08
C SER A 46 3.38 10.65 1.41
N HIS A 47 3.88 10.50 2.64
CA HIS A 47 5.12 11.15 3.08
C HIS A 47 6.37 10.41 2.58
N GLY A 48 6.32 9.08 2.52
CA GLY A 48 7.46 8.25 2.12
C GLY A 48 7.58 8.05 0.61
N ASN A 49 6.59 8.48 -0.18
CA ASN A 49 6.49 8.16 -1.61
C ASN A 49 6.65 6.64 -1.87
N VAL A 50 6.04 5.83 -1.00
CA VAL A 50 6.13 4.36 -0.99
C VAL A 50 4.75 3.73 -1.14
N ILE A 51 4.72 2.48 -1.60
CA ILE A 51 3.51 1.66 -1.55
C ILE A 51 3.48 0.97 -0.19
N VAL A 52 2.43 1.18 0.60
CA VAL A 52 2.25 0.53 1.91
C VAL A 52 1.25 -0.60 1.76
N VAL A 53 1.64 -1.81 2.17
CA VAL A 53 0.79 -3.00 2.16
C VAL A 53 0.66 -3.51 3.59
N THR A 54 -0.56 -3.55 4.13
CA THR A 54 -0.85 -4.20 5.40
C THR A 54 -1.39 -5.61 5.13
N VAL A 55 -0.87 -6.61 5.84
CA VAL A 55 -1.25 -8.01 5.63
C VAL A 55 -2.00 -8.51 6.86
N ASN A 56 -3.17 -9.13 6.64
CA ASN A 56 -3.83 -9.96 7.64
C ASN A 56 -3.35 -11.41 7.47
N TYR A 57 -2.91 -12.03 8.56
CA TYR A 57 -2.56 -13.45 8.58
C TYR A 57 -3.44 -14.20 9.59
N ARG A 58 -3.50 -15.53 9.47
CA ARG A 58 -4.29 -16.37 10.38
C ARG A 58 -3.69 -16.32 11.78
N LEU A 59 -4.57 -16.28 12.77
CA LEU A 59 -4.21 -16.21 14.19
C LEU A 59 -4.69 -17.47 14.90
N GLY A 60 -3.93 -17.93 15.90
CA GLY A 60 -4.18 -19.20 16.57
C GLY A 60 -3.70 -20.43 15.78
N VAL A 61 -4.16 -21.62 16.17
CA VAL A 61 -3.70 -22.92 15.63
C VAL A 61 -4.39 -23.26 14.30
N LEU A 62 -4.56 -22.27 13.41
CA LEU A 62 -5.29 -22.40 12.14
C LEU A 62 -4.40 -22.77 10.95
#